data_AF-A0A2S8WQ97-F1
#
_entry.id   AF-A0A2S8WQ97-F1
#
_cell.length_a   1.000
_cell.length_b   1.000
_cell.length_c   1.000
_cell.angle_alpha   90.00
_cell.angle_beta   90.00
_cell.angle_gamma   90.00
#
_symmetry.space_group_name_H-M   'P 1'
#
loop_
_entity.id
_entity.type
_entity.pdbx_description
1 polymer ?
#
loop_
_entity_poly.entity_id
_entity_poly.type
_entity_poly.pdbx_seq_one_letter_code
_entity_poly.pdbx_strand_id
1 'polypeptide(L)'
;MSNSAETYSEPKAASRLNGSEGIERLLNRETNVSDLLQYLTILDASPWVELVGFEPFEAHREFSLLSKNHKGSGDLLLTGPDSELVAIELKLGHQISVEQQAKYEGWADSRNASLFLVSLDPDNERPSNLWEIVRLDDLFGRWKSSEVLLARKLAADIFEVFNKRQKLVAGVFLGPGEPGSRQFSEVRTADEMRIITRTIRENFKKQDIQAHADVTLGGGNAIIQTWLPIAETEDLFFIAEARFSANRAVLRFGLDGPWDGIHVWKAANSIDAGLRCDALKEYVEAKGQLELFAGVNLHKSGRPAAKGDWEAALNSWDGTSRFEDHFGGLNPGFNRDKAFRLQASASFDREQTNASSLIGVLEFTLEYLQEIWDSRTPGNAGSEIR
;
A
#
# COMPACT_ATOMS: atom_id res chain seq x y z
N MET A 1 73.99 -11.63 -6.13
CA MET A 1 73.33 -11.30 -4.85
C MET A 1 72.01 -10.64 -5.21
N SER A 2 70.92 -11.37 -5.00
CA SER A 2 69.57 -11.07 -5.49
C SER A 2 68.82 -10.25 -4.45
N ASN A 3 68.41 -9.02 -4.80
CA ASN A 3 67.50 -8.22 -3.99
C ASN A 3 66.06 -8.72 -4.16
N SER A 4 65.52 -9.31 -3.11
CA SER A 4 64.09 -9.62 -2.96
C SER A 4 63.33 -8.35 -2.62
N ALA A 5 62.49 -7.88 -3.54
CA ALA A 5 61.51 -6.83 -3.28
C ALA A 5 60.31 -7.44 -2.55
N GLU A 6 60.13 -7.08 -1.28
CA GLU A 6 58.91 -7.36 -0.53
C GLU A 6 57.81 -6.40 -0.98
N THR A 7 56.87 -6.93 -1.78
CA THR A 7 55.61 -6.26 -2.10
C THR A 7 54.70 -6.32 -0.87
N TYR A 8 54.57 -5.21 -0.16
CA TYR A 8 53.52 -5.03 0.84
C TYR A 8 52.16 -4.99 0.14
N SER A 9 51.37 -6.06 0.28
CA SER A 9 49.97 -6.03 -0.14
C SER A 9 49.16 -5.23 0.89
N GLU A 10 48.51 -4.15 0.44
CA GLU A 10 47.50 -3.47 1.26
C GLU A 10 46.41 -4.45 1.72
N PRO A 11 45.93 -4.34 2.97
CA PRO A 11 44.90 -5.23 3.48
C PRO A 11 43.56 -4.97 2.77
N LYS A 12 43.09 -5.96 2.00
CA LYS A 12 41.74 -6.09 1.42
C LYS A 12 40.64 -6.26 2.49
N ALA A 13 40.57 -5.39 3.50
CA ALA A 13 39.71 -5.57 4.66
C ALA A 13 38.82 -4.35 4.99
N ALA A 14 38.53 -3.47 4.02
CA ALA A 14 37.67 -2.30 4.22
C ALA A 14 36.37 -2.29 3.37
N SER A 15 35.99 -3.41 2.74
CA SER A 15 34.79 -3.46 1.88
C SER A 15 33.57 -4.19 2.50
N ARG A 16 33.50 -4.36 3.83
CA ARG A 16 32.50 -5.27 4.46
C ARG A 16 31.76 -4.71 5.67
N LEU A 17 31.49 -3.42 5.69
CA LEU A 17 30.36 -2.89 6.46
C LEU A 17 29.52 -2.08 5.48
N ASN A 18 28.45 -2.70 4.95
CA ASN A 18 27.40 -1.99 4.22
C ASN A 18 26.70 -1.07 5.23
N GLY A 19 27.30 0.09 5.56
CA GLY A 19 26.74 1.07 6.49
C GLY A 19 25.32 1.49 6.09
N SER A 20 24.99 1.39 4.80
CA SER A 20 23.67 1.61 4.24
C SER A 20 22.59 0.66 4.79
N GLU A 21 22.88 -0.62 5.05
CA GLU A 21 21.87 -1.57 5.53
C GLU A 21 21.40 -1.25 6.96
N GLY A 22 22.32 -0.77 7.80
CA GLY A 22 21.99 -0.33 9.17
C GLY A 22 21.06 0.88 9.17
N ILE A 23 21.38 1.89 8.34
CA ILE A 23 20.56 3.10 8.19
C ILE A 23 19.22 2.76 7.55
N GLU A 24 19.17 1.96 6.49
CA GLU A 24 17.92 1.53 5.85
C GLU A 24 16.95 0.89 6.86
N ARG A 25 17.47 0.06 7.78
CA ARG A 25 16.65 -0.55 8.83
C ARG A 25 16.12 0.46 9.85
N LEU A 26 16.92 1.45 10.24
CA LEU A 26 16.47 2.51 11.14
C LEU A 26 15.34 3.31 10.51
N LEU A 27 15.46 3.63 9.22
CA LEU A 27 14.49 4.41 8.45
C LEU A 27 13.20 3.65 8.08
N ASN A 28 13.00 2.43 8.60
CA ASN A 28 11.75 1.67 8.45
C ASN A 28 10.75 1.92 9.60
N ARG A 29 11.05 2.86 10.49
CA ARG A 29 10.16 3.21 11.62
C ARG A 29 10.07 4.71 11.74
N GLU A 30 8.85 5.24 11.73
CA GLU A 30 8.59 6.68 11.86
C GLU A 30 9.21 7.28 13.13
N THR A 31 9.12 6.57 14.25
CA THR A 31 9.74 7.00 15.51
C THR A 31 11.24 7.23 15.36
N ASN A 32 11.95 6.31 14.72
CA ASN A 32 13.39 6.43 14.49
C ASN A 32 13.72 7.58 13.51
N VAL A 33 12.90 7.76 12.47
CA VAL A 33 13.06 8.86 11.51
C VAL A 33 12.89 10.18 12.23
N SER A 34 11.91 10.29 13.11
CA SER A 34 11.70 11.49 13.91
C SER A 34 12.81 11.74 14.93
N ASP A 35 13.36 10.69 15.56
CA ASP A 35 14.51 10.81 16.47
C ASP A 35 15.76 11.29 15.71
N LEU A 36 15.98 10.78 14.50
CA LEU A 36 17.06 11.24 13.62
C LEU A 36 16.86 12.70 13.20
N LEU A 37 15.62 13.12 12.92
CA LEU A 37 15.31 14.50 12.59
C LEU A 37 15.55 15.44 13.78
N GLN A 38 15.13 15.04 14.99
CA GLN A 38 15.46 15.78 16.21
C GLN A 38 16.97 15.89 16.41
N TYR A 39 17.69 14.77 16.25
CA TYR A 39 19.14 14.74 16.41
C TYR A 39 19.86 15.67 15.41
N LEU A 40 19.45 15.66 14.14
CA LEU A 40 19.98 16.59 13.13
C LEU A 40 19.67 18.04 13.48
N THR A 41 18.46 18.32 13.99
CA THR A 41 18.07 19.66 14.44
C THR A 41 18.93 20.16 15.60
N ILE A 42 19.25 19.29 16.57
CA ILE A 42 20.14 19.62 17.69
C ILE A 42 21.58 19.89 17.21
N LEU A 43 22.04 19.16 16.19
CA LEU A 43 23.37 19.36 15.63
C LEU A 43 23.48 20.66 14.83
N ASP A 44 22.47 20.94 13.98
CA ASP A 44 22.41 22.14 13.14
C ASP A 44 20.93 22.46 12.85
N ALA A 45 20.42 23.54 13.45
CA ALA A 45 19.04 23.97 13.30
C ALA A 45 18.82 24.85 12.04
N SER A 46 19.90 25.41 11.47
CA SER A 46 19.83 26.37 10.36
C SER A 46 19.07 25.88 9.12
N PRO A 47 19.05 24.58 8.75
CA PRO A 47 18.31 24.13 7.56
C PRO A 47 16.79 24.28 7.66
N TRP A 48 16.25 24.51 8.87
CA TRP A 48 14.82 24.76 9.07
C TRP A 48 14.38 26.15 8.60
N VAL A 49 15.26 27.16 8.58
CA VAL A 49 14.90 28.56 8.31
C VAL A 49 14.13 28.71 7.00
N GLU A 50 14.60 28.06 5.93
CA GLU A 50 13.96 28.12 4.62
C GLU A 50 12.59 27.41 4.57
N LEU A 51 12.37 26.46 5.48
CA LEU A 51 11.18 25.61 5.47
C LEU A 51 10.09 26.12 6.40
N VAL A 52 10.44 26.48 7.63
CA VAL A 52 9.48 26.89 8.67
C VAL A 52 9.52 28.38 9.00
N GLY A 53 10.47 29.12 8.39
CA GLY A 53 10.60 30.57 8.56
C GLY A 53 11.51 31.01 9.71
N PHE A 54 11.98 30.09 10.55
CA PHE A 54 12.85 30.39 11.68
C PHE A 54 13.85 29.26 11.98
N GLU A 55 14.90 29.60 12.73
CA GLU A 55 15.85 28.63 13.27
C GLU A 55 15.38 28.18 14.66
N PRO A 56 14.95 26.91 14.85
CA PRO A 56 14.44 26.47 16.14
C PRO A 56 15.56 26.39 17.18
N PHE A 57 15.29 26.87 18.39
CA PHE A 57 16.20 26.67 19.53
C PHE A 57 15.92 25.37 20.29
N GLU A 58 14.74 24.79 20.09
CA GLU A 58 14.30 23.55 20.73
C GLU A 58 13.55 22.65 19.74
N ALA A 59 13.77 21.34 19.88
CA ALA A 59 13.09 20.30 19.14
C ALA A 59 12.66 19.19 20.10
N HIS A 60 11.34 19.00 20.28
CA HIS A 60 10.75 18.08 21.26
C HIS A 60 10.05 16.91 20.58
N ARG A 61 10.47 15.70 20.90
CA ARG A 61 9.82 14.46 20.47
C ARG A 61 8.61 14.14 21.34
N GLU A 62 7.63 13.47 20.74
CA GLU A 62 6.48 12.89 21.46
C GLU A 62 5.76 13.91 22.35
N PHE A 63 5.57 15.13 21.82
CA PHE A 63 5.00 16.23 22.57
C PHE A 63 3.48 16.02 22.78
N SER A 64 2.96 16.55 23.88
CA SER A 64 1.56 16.29 24.23
C SER A 64 0.58 17.15 23.43
N LEU A 65 -0.26 16.49 22.64
CA LEU A 65 -1.42 17.07 21.96
C LEU A 65 -2.60 17.12 22.93
N LEU A 66 -2.53 18.04 23.90
CA LEU A 66 -3.64 18.33 24.81
C LEU A 66 -4.50 19.43 24.21
N SER A 67 -5.74 19.09 23.85
CA SER A 67 -6.81 20.05 23.55
C SER A 67 -7.99 19.80 24.50
N LYS A 68 -8.97 20.72 24.52
CA LYS A 68 -10.15 20.62 25.42
C LYS A 68 -10.83 19.25 25.37
N ASN A 69 -10.78 18.57 24.22
CA ASN A 69 -11.50 17.31 24.00
C ASN A 69 -10.58 16.12 23.69
N HIS A 70 -9.28 16.33 23.48
CA HIS A 70 -8.41 15.28 22.96
C HIS A 70 -7.08 15.18 23.69
N LYS A 71 -6.60 13.94 23.82
CA LYS A 71 -5.26 13.60 24.27
C LYS A 71 -4.55 12.78 23.19
N GLY A 72 -3.30 13.10 22.96
CA GLY A 72 -2.43 12.41 22.00
C GLY A 72 -0.98 12.80 22.21
N SER A 73 -0.12 12.19 21.40
CA SER A 73 1.28 12.55 21.26
C SER A 73 1.51 12.92 19.80
N GLY A 74 2.26 13.99 19.57
CA GLY A 74 2.71 14.37 18.23
C GLY A 74 4.19 14.05 18.03
N ASP A 75 4.63 13.88 16.78
CA ASP A 75 5.96 13.36 16.50
C ASP A 75 7.05 14.36 16.88
N LEU A 76 7.03 15.57 16.31
CA LEU A 76 8.08 16.55 16.56
C LEU A 76 7.48 17.94 16.69
N LEU A 77 7.86 18.65 17.74
CA LEU A 77 7.55 20.06 17.95
C LEU A 77 8.84 20.87 17.86
N LEU A 78 8.86 21.87 16.98
CA LEU A 78 9.90 22.88 16.92
C LEU A 78 9.44 24.14 17.62
N THR A 79 10.32 24.72 18.44
CA THR A 79 10.09 26.00 19.12
C THR A 79 11.09 27.02 18.62
N GLY A 80 10.58 28.14 18.13
CA GLY A 80 11.31 29.27 17.58
C GLY A 80 11.25 30.52 18.46
N PRO A 81 11.92 31.61 18.03
CA PRO A 81 11.82 32.91 18.68
C PRO A 81 10.36 33.39 18.75
N ASP A 82 10.07 34.37 19.61
CA ASP A 82 8.74 35.00 19.72
C ASP A 82 7.56 34.02 19.95
N SER A 83 7.84 32.86 20.52
CA SER A 83 6.88 31.77 20.74
C SER A 83 6.33 31.14 19.46
N GLU A 84 7.09 31.17 18.37
CA GLU A 84 6.78 30.44 17.14
C GLU A 84 6.82 28.92 17.39
N LEU A 85 5.79 28.23 16.89
CA LEU A 85 5.61 26.79 17.11
C LEU A 85 5.28 26.11 15.79
N VAL A 86 5.98 25.00 15.51
CA VAL A 86 5.71 24.15 14.35
C VAL A 86 5.57 22.71 14.82
N ALA A 87 4.41 22.12 14.59
CA ALA A 87 4.17 20.70 14.83
C ALA A 87 4.32 19.91 13.52
N ILE A 88 5.09 18.83 13.60
CA ILE A 88 5.42 17.96 12.48
C ILE A 88 4.87 16.57 12.79
N GLU A 89 4.11 16.00 11.86
CA GLU A 89 3.74 14.58 11.82
C GLU A 89 4.55 13.89 10.71
N LEU A 90 5.06 12.68 10.98
CA LEU A 90 5.88 11.90 10.06
C LEU A 90 5.14 10.64 9.61
N LYS A 91 5.02 10.45 8.29
CA LYS A 91 4.38 9.28 7.70
C LYS A 91 5.29 8.59 6.69
N LEU A 92 5.58 7.31 6.89
CA LEU A 92 6.36 6.51 5.94
C LEU A 92 5.50 5.81 4.89
N GLY A 93 4.25 5.54 5.20
CA GLY A 93 3.39 4.78 4.29
C GLY A 93 1.97 4.66 4.79
N HIS A 94 1.50 5.54 5.66
CA HIS A 94 0.12 5.59 6.14
C HIS A 94 -0.43 6.99 6.24
N GLN A 95 -1.72 7.14 5.92
CA GLN A 95 -2.41 8.41 6.03
C GLN A 95 -2.65 8.76 7.51
N ILE A 96 -2.66 10.05 7.84
CA ILE A 96 -3.14 10.51 9.14
C ILE A 96 -4.63 10.14 9.27
N SER A 97 -5.03 9.60 10.42
CA SER A 97 -6.46 9.33 10.66
C SER A 97 -7.22 10.63 10.90
N VAL A 98 -8.53 10.62 10.68
CA VAL A 98 -9.40 11.79 10.95
C VAL A 98 -9.29 12.23 12.41
N GLU A 99 -9.22 11.28 13.35
CA GLU A 99 -9.06 11.58 14.78
C GLU A 99 -7.68 12.15 15.10
N GLN A 100 -6.62 11.66 14.42
CA GLN A 100 -5.27 12.18 14.60
C GLN A 100 -5.15 13.60 14.01
N GLN A 101 -5.72 13.83 12.83
CA GLN A 101 -5.81 15.15 12.21
C GLN A 101 -6.52 16.15 13.14
N ALA A 102 -7.70 15.80 13.65
CA ALA A 102 -8.47 16.66 14.55
C ALA A 102 -7.70 17.02 15.84
N LYS A 103 -6.84 16.12 16.34
CA LYS A 103 -5.96 16.38 17.49
C LYS A 103 -4.91 17.45 17.18
N TYR A 104 -4.21 17.31 16.06
CA TYR A 104 -3.19 18.26 15.63
C TYR A 104 -3.79 19.63 15.33
N GLU A 105 -4.87 19.67 14.54
CA GLU A 105 -5.52 20.93 14.16
C GLU A 105 -6.10 21.65 15.38
N GLY A 106 -6.74 20.94 16.30
CA GLY A 106 -7.24 21.53 17.54
C GLY A 106 -6.13 22.01 18.49
N TRP A 107 -4.97 21.32 18.51
CA TRP A 107 -3.81 21.77 19.28
C TRP A 107 -3.18 23.02 18.65
N ALA A 108 -2.99 23.02 17.33
CA ALA A 108 -2.37 24.10 16.59
C ALA A 108 -3.19 25.40 16.66
N ASP A 109 -4.51 25.31 16.51
CA ASP A 109 -5.43 26.45 16.69
C ASP A 109 -5.28 27.10 18.07
N SER A 110 -5.19 26.28 19.13
CA SER A 110 -5.05 26.78 20.51
C SER A 110 -3.69 27.43 20.83
N ARG A 111 -2.69 27.20 19.98
CA ARG A 111 -1.29 27.62 20.17
C ARG A 111 -0.81 28.58 19.09
N ASN A 112 -1.63 28.87 18.08
CA ASN A 112 -1.23 29.57 16.87
C ASN A 112 0.03 28.95 16.22
N ALA A 113 0.03 27.61 16.09
CA ALA A 113 1.16 26.84 15.57
C ALA A 113 0.95 26.44 14.09
N SER A 114 2.03 26.32 13.34
CA SER A 114 2.01 25.79 11.97
C SER A 114 2.04 24.25 11.98
N LEU A 115 1.42 23.64 10.97
CA LEU A 115 1.31 22.19 10.82
C LEU A 115 2.05 21.72 9.58
N PHE A 116 2.92 20.73 9.76
CA PHE A 116 3.69 20.11 8.70
C PHE A 116 3.46 18.60 8.67
N LEU A 117 3.13 18.06 7.51
CA LEU A 117 3.15 16.62 7.25
C LEU A 117 4.38 16.30 6.42
N VAL A 118 5.27 15.50 7.01
CA VAL A 118 6.50 15.06 6.37
C VAL A 118 6.31 13.60 5.95
N SER A 119 6.33 13.33 4.63
CA SER A 119 5.98 12.01 4.09
C SER A 119 6.86 11.53 2.94
N LEU A 120 6.87 10.21 2.70
CA LEU A 120 7.40 9.61 1.46
C LEU A 120 6.48 9.82 0.26
N ASP A 121 5.18 9.99 0.49
CA ASP A 121 4.15 10.20 -0.54
C ASP A 121 3.24 11.40 -0.23
N PRO A 122 3.80 12.62 -0.19
CA PRO A 122 3.05 13.79 0.28
C PRO A 122 1.82 14.16 -0.54
N ASP A 123 1.86 13.93 -1.86
CA ASP A 123 0.82 14.39 -2.79
C ASP A 123 -0.52 13.66 -2.56
N ASN A 124 -0.46 12.43 -2.03
CA ASN A 124 -1.64 11.61 -1.73
C ASN A 124 -2.09 11.68 -0.26
N GLU A 125 -1.43 12.51 0.56
CA GLU A 125 -1.59 12.50 2.02
C GLU A 125 -2.00 13.83 2.64
N ARG A 126 -2.26 14.88 1.84
CA ARG A 126 -2.68 16.19 2.39
C ARG A 126 -4.00 16.08 3.19
N PRO A 127 -3.98 16.27 4.53
CA PRO A 127 -5.18 16.05 5.36
C PRO A 127 -6.20 17.18 5.24
N SER A 128 -5.71 18.42 5.20
CA SER A 128 -6.51 19.62 4.96
C SER A 128 -5.63 20.74 4.39
N ASN A 129 -6.24 21.89 4.12
CA ASN A 129 -5.51 23.07 3.68
C ASN A 129 -4.61 23.69 4.75
N LEU A 130 -4.77 23.34 6.04
CA LEU A 130 -3.96 23.82 7.16
C LEU A 130 -2.55 23.21 7.21
N TRP A 131 -2.34 22.10 6.52
CA TRP A 131 -1.07 21.39 6.52
C TRP A 131 -0.19 21.85 5.38
N GLU A 132 1.04 22.20 5.72
CA GLU A 132 2.16 22.25 4.78
C GLU A 132 2.73 20.84 4.59
N ILE A 133 3.13 20.55 3.37
CA ILE A 133 3.45 19.19 2.94
C ILE A 133 4.90 19.14 2.49
N VAL A 134 5.68 18.22 3.06
CA VAL A 134 7.12 18.13 2.82
C VAL A 134 7.52 16.69 2.51
N ARG A 135 8.31 16.52 1.45
CA ARG A 135 8.91 15.24 1.12
C ARG A 135 10.04 14.91 2.09
N LEU A 136 10.09 13.67 2.56
CA LEU A 136 11.13 13.21 3.50
C LEU A 136 12.55 13.38 2.93
N ASP A 137 12.76 12.98 1.68
CA ASP A 137 14.06 13.13 1.02
C ASP A 137 14.45 14.61 0.90
N ASP A 138 13.53 15.48 0.48
CA ASP A 138 13.81 16.92 0.42
C ASP A 138 14.17 17.49 1.80
N LEU A 139 13.45 17.10 2.85
CA LEU A 139 13.71 17.57 4.22
C LEU A 139 15.14 17.21 4.66
N PHE A 140 15.51 15.92 4.61
CA PHE A 140 16.85 15.49 4.98
C PHE A 140 17.92 16.06 4.01
N GLY A 141 17.56 16.29 2.75
CA GLY A 141 18.41 16.90 1.74
C GLY A 141 18.93 18.30 2.13
N ARG A 142 18.17 19.05 2.92
CA ARG A 142 18.55 20.39 3.39
C ARG A 142 19.80 20.36 4.29
N TRP A 143 20.00 19.31 5.08
CA TRP A 143 21.21 19.15 5.91
C TRP A 143 22.44 18.75 5.10
N LYS A 144 22.35 18.46 3.80
CA LYS A 144 23.54 18.14 2.97
C LYS A 144 24.50 19.33 2.84
N SER A 145 24.03 20.54 3.12
CA SER A 145 24.84 21.76 3.13
C SER A 145 25.19 22.25 4.54
N SER A 146 24.76 21.54 5.60
CA SER A 146 25.07 21.85 7.01
C SER A 146 26.57 22.07 7.19
N GLU A 147 26.96 23.08 7.96
CA GLU A 147 28.37 23.31 8.29
C GLU A 147 28.92 22.22 9.21
N VAL A 148 28.04 21.62 10.04
CA VAL A 148 28.37 20.53 10.95
C VAL A 148 28.59 19.23 10.17
N LEU A 149 29.84 18.72 10.20
CA LEU A 149 30.27 17.55 9.42
C LEU A 149 29.44 16.29 9.70
N LEU A 150 29.08 16.05 10.96
CA LEU A 150 28.32 14.86 11.35
C LEU A 150 26.89 14.92 10.80
N ALA A 151 26.20 16.06 10.97
CA ALA A 151 24.86 16.26 10.44
C ALA A 151 24.84 16.12 8.92
N ARG A 152 25.80 16.74 8.23
CA ARG A 152 25.96 16.65 6.78
C ARG A 152 26.13 15.22 6.27
N LYS A 153 27.00 14.44 6.91
CA LYS A 153 27.24 13.04 6.50
C LYS A 153 26.02 12.15 6.75
N LEU A 154 25.44 12.23 7.95
CA LEU A 154 24.28 11.42 8.32
C LEU A 154 23.07 11.75 7.44
N ALA A 155 22.81 13.04 7.20
CA ALA A 155 21.73 13.49 6.33
C ALA A 155 21.94 13.05 4.88
N ALA A 156 23.17 13.06 4.37
CA ALA A 156 23.46 12.55 3.03
C ALA A 156 23.12 11.05 2.91
N ASP A 157 23.48 10.23 3.90
CA ASP A 157 23.15 8.80 3.90
C ASP A 157 21.63 8.57 3.98
N ILE A 158 20.92 9.32 4.83
CA ILE A 158 19.45 9.25 4.95
C ILE A 158 18.76 9.67 3.65
N PHE A 159 19.21 10.79 3.08
CA PHE A 159 18.73 11.31 1.79
C PHE A 159 18.85 10.25 0.70
N GLU A 160 20.02 9.62 0.56
CA GLU A 160 20.22 8.59 -0.47
C GLU A 160 19.28 7.39 -0.30
N VAL A 161 19.00 6.98 0.95
CA VAL A 161 18.01 5.93 1.21
C VAL A 161 16.61 6.34 0.75
N PHE A 162 16.11 7.51 1.19
CA PHE A 162 14.75 7.94 0.82
C PHE A 162 14.61 8.25 -0.68
N ASN A 163 15.59 8.89 -1.29
CA ASN A 163 15.65 9.11 -2.74
C ASN A 163 15.62 7.78 -3.52
N LYS A 164 16.36 6.76 -3.06
CA LYS A 164 16.33 5.41 -3.65
C LYS A 164 14.94 4.78 -3.52
N ARG A 165 14.28 4.90 -2.36
CA ARG A 165 12.91 4.38 -2.17
C ARG A 165 11.91 5.08 -3.09
N GLN A 166 12.01 6.40 -3.22
CA GLN A 166 11.14 7.15 -4.14
C GLN A 166 11.35 6.72 -5.59
N LYS A 167 12.61 6.62 -6.04
CA LYS A 167 12.92 6.15 -7.40
C LYS A 167 12.42 4.72 -7.64
N LEU A 168 12.47 3.87 -6.62
CA LEU A 168 11.91 2.52 -6.68
C LEU A 168 10.39 2.56 -6.84
N VAL A 169 9.69 3.32 -5.99
CA VAL A 169 8.22 3.48 -6.06
C VAL A 169 7.81 4.06 -7.40
N ALA A 170 8.45 5.12 -7.88
CA ALA A 170 8.15 5.70 -9.20
C ALA A 170 8.43 4.69 -10.33
N GLY A 171 9.53 3.95 -10.24
CA GLY A 171 9.96 2.99 -11.25
C GLY A 171 8.99 1.82 -11.45
N VAL A 172 8.24 1.40 -10.43
CA VAL A 172 7.26 0.29 -10.61
C VAL A 172 6.04 0.71 -11.44
N PHE A 173 5.79 2.01 -11.63
CA PHE A 173 4.72 2.53 -12.49
C PHE A 173 5.14 2.75 -13.94
N LEU A 174 6.43 2.58 -14.26
CA LEU A 174 6.92 2.65 -15.63
C LEU A 174 6.62 1.34 -16.37
N GLY A 175 6.27 1.46 -17.65
CA GLY A 175 5.95 0.32 -18.51
C GLY A 175 7.13 -0.68 -18.63
N PRO A 176 6.85 -1.97 -18.91
CA PRO A 176 7.91 -2.94 -19.19
C PRO A 176 8.82 -2.44 -20.32
N GLY A 177 10.14 -2.42 -20.07
CA GLY A 177 11.15 -1.98 -21.03
C GLY A 177 11.45 -0.47 -21.02
N GLU A 178 10.70 0.34 -20.27
CA GLU A 178 11.03 1.75 -20.09
C GLU A 178 12.30 1.94 -19.24
N PRO A 179 13.18 2.90 -19.57
CA PRO A 179 14.36 3.20 -18.77
C PRO A 179 13.98 3.54 -17.32
N GLY A 180 14.51 2.76 -16.37
CA GLY A 180 14.23 2.94 -14.95
C GLY A 180 13.02 2.17 -14.43
N SER A 181 12.36 1.36 -15.26
CA SER A 181 11.31 0.45 -14.82
C SER A 181 11.82 -0.53 -13.74
N ARG A 182 10.97 -0.80 -12.75
CA ARG A 182 11.27 -1.63 -11.58
C ARG A 182 10.22 -2.71 -11.40
N GLN A 183 10.61 -3.82 -10.80
CA GLN A 183 9.72 -4.94 -10.52
C GLN A 183 9.31 -4.99 -9.05
N PHE A 184 8.19 -5.63 -8.73
CA PHE A 184 7.76 -5.79 -7.34
C PHE A 184 8.74 -6.60 -6.49
N SER A 185 9.60 -7.43 -7.08
CA SER A 185 10.66 -8.15 -6.37
C SER A 185 11.71 -7.20 -5.74
N GLU A 186 11.83 -5.98 -6.26
CA GLU A 186 12.73 -4.96 -5.72
C GLU A 186 12.14 -4.20 -4.52
N VAL A 187 10.82 -4.29 -4.30
CA VAL A 187 10.12 -3.68 -3.16
C VAL A 187 10.35 -4.49 -1.88
N ARG A 188 11.05 -3.88 -0.92
CA ARG A 188 11.57 -4.60 0.27
C ARG A 188 10.78 -4.34 1.53
N THR A 189 10.04 -3.24 1.60
CA THR A 189 9.33 -2.81 2.80
C THR A 189 7.83 -2.80 2.60
N ALA A 190 7.09 -2.97 3.70
CA ALA A 190 5.64 -2.87 3.67
C ALA A 190 5.17 -1.45 3.34
N ASP A 191 5.90 -0.42 3.79
CA ASP A 191 5.56 0.98 3.54
C ASP A 191 5.66 1.36 2.07
N GLU A 192 6.73 0.93 1.38
CA GLU A 192 6.83 1.09 -0.08
C GLU A 192 5.63 0.45 -0.79
N MET A 193 5.24 -0.77 -0.39
CA MET A 193 4.11 -1.45 -1.02
C MET A 193 2.76 -0.77 -0.71
N ARG A 194 2.59 -0.18 0.48
CA ARG A 194 1.40 0.61 0.84
C ARG A 194 1.30 1.88 -0.01
N ILE A 195 2.41 2.57 -0.25
CA ILE A 195 2.45 3.73 -1.15
C ILE A 195 2.06 3.31 -2.57
N ILE A 196 2.62 2.19 -3.04
CA ILE A 196 2.30 1.64 -4.37
C ILE A 196 0.81 1.32 -4.49
N THR A 197 0.21 0.60 -3.54
CA THR A 197 -1.23 0.26 -3.62
C THR A 197 -2.14 1.50 -3.55
N ARG A 198 -1.76 2.53 -2.77
CA ARG A 198 -2.49 3.82 -2.78
C ARG A 198 -2.37 4.55 -4.10
N THR A 199 -1.18 4.60 -4.68
CA THR A 199 -0.98 5.24 -5.98
C THR A 199 -1.79 4.51 -7.05
N ILE A 200 -1.87 3.18 -7.00
CA ILE A 200 -2.77 2.39 -7.87
C ILE A 200 -4.23 2.79 -7.65
N ARG A 201 -4.70 2.91 -6.40
CA ARG A 201 -6.07 3.37 -6.09
C ARG A 201 -6.38 4.71 -6.75
N GLU A 202 -5.46 5.68 -6.68
CA GLU A 202 -5.68 6.99 -7.33
C GLU A 202 -5.69 6.90 -8.86
N ASN A 203 -4.99 5.94 -9.46
CA ASN A 203 -5.12 5.67 -10.91
C ASN A 203 -6.51 5.16 -11.28
N PHE A 204 -7.08 4.25 -10.47
CA PHE A 204 -8.43 3.74 -10.69
C PHE A 204 -9.52 4.79 -10.51
N LYS A 205 -9.39 5.67 -9.50
CA LYS A 205 -10.33 6.77 -9.30
C LYS A 205 -10.42 7.72 -10.50
N LYS A 206 -9.32 7.94 -11.21
CA LYS A 206 -9.30 8.77 -12.45
C LYS A 206 -10.06 8.12 -13.61
N GLN A 207 -10.36 6.83 -13.50
CA GLN A 207 -11.08 6.03 -14.50
C GLN A 207 -12.50 5.67 -14.05
N ASP A 208 -13.01 6.30 -12.99
CA ASP A 208 -14.32 6.01 -12.39
C ASP A 208 -14.51 4.54 -11.95
N ILE A 209 -13.41 3.80 -11.74
CA ILE A 209 -13.43 2.47 -11.13
C ILE A 209 -13.34 2.62 -9.62
N GLN A 210 -14.26 1.99 -8.89
CA GLN A 210 -14.23 2.00 -7.44
C GLN A 210 -13.01 1.22 -6.95
N ALA A 211 -12.15 1.83 -6.15
CA ALA A 211 -10.94 1.19 -5.66
C ALA A 211 -10.63 1.54 -4.21
N HIS A 212 -10.03 0.59 -3.49
CA HIS A 212 -9.65 0.73 -2.10
C HIS A 212 -8.28 0.10 -1.87
N ALA A 213 -7.41 0.84 -1.19
CA ALA A 213 -6.08 0.37 -0.78
C ALA A 213 -6.05 0.27 0.75
N ASP A 214 -5.73 -0.91 1.26
CA ASP A 214 -5.77 -1.22 2.69
C ASP A 214 -4.63 -2.16 3.09
N VAL A 215 -4.60 -2.53 4.37
CA VAL A 215 -3.71 -3.54 4.94
C VAL A 215 -4.52 -4.62 5.66
N THR A 216 -4.07 -5.87 5.60
CA THR A 216 -4.70 -6.94 6.42
C THR A 216 -4.64 -6.59 7.91
N LEU A 217 -5.62 -7.05 8.69
CA LEU A 217 -5.63 -6.96 10.16
C LEU A 217 -4.25 -7.27 10.76
N GLY A 218 -3.77 -6.36 11.62
CA GLY A 218 -2.39 -6.39 12.15
C GLY A 218 -1.36 -5.62 11.31
N GLY A 219 -1.79 -4.91 10.27
CA GLY A 219 -0.94 -4.02 9.46
C GLY A 219 -0.03 -4.72 8.46
N GLY A 220 -0.18 -6.03 8.24
CA GLY A 220 0.82 -6.86 7.57
C GLY A 220 0.91 -6.69 6.04
N ASN A 221 -0.13 -7.10 5.33
CA ASN A 221 -0.09 -7.24 3.87
C ASN A 221 -0.81 -6.08 3.20
N ALA A 222 -0.16 -5.40 2.27
CA ALA A 222 -0.80 -4.38 1.45
C ALA A 222 -1.80 -5.03 0.49
N ILE A 223 -2.95 -4.37 0.33
CA ILE A 223 -4.05 -4.81 -0.52
C ILE A 223 -4.44 -3.66 -1.43
N ILE A 224 -4.75 -3.98 -2.69
CA ILE A 224 -5.54 -3.13 -3.58
C ILE A 224 -6.75 -3.94 -4.05
N GLN A 225 -7.94 -3.37 -3.88
CA GLN A 225 -9.23 -3.91 -4.31
C GLN A 225 -9.86 -2.95 -5.30
N THR A 226 -10.49 -3.50 -6.33
CA THR A 226 -11.21 -2.76 -7.36
C THR A 226 -12.58 -3.40 -7.58
N TRP A 227 -13.61 -2.58 -7.70
CA TRP A 227 -14.99 -3.01 -7.91
C TRP A 227 -15.58 -2.36 -9.15
N LEU A 228 -16.42 -3.13 -9.85
CA LEU A 228 -17.28 -2.64 -10.93
C LEU A 228 -18.73 -3.06 -10.62
N PRO A 229 -19.69 -2.11 -10.54
CA PRO A 229 -21.09 -2.44 -10.24
C PRO A 229 -21.71 -3.25 -11.38
N ILE A 230 -22.58 -4.19 -11.02
CA ILE A 230 -23.32 -5.01 -11.98
C ILE A 230 -24.66 -4.33 -12.27
N ALA A 231 -24.87 -3.86 -13.50
CA ALA A 231 -25.99 -2.97 -13.86
C ALA A 231 -27.41 -3.51 -13.55
N GLU A 232 -27.58 -4.83 -13.50
CA GLU A 232 -28.89 -5.47 -13.30
C GLU A 232 -29.21 -5.79 -11.83
N THR A 233 -28.32 -5.43 -10.90
CA THR A 233 -28.42 -5.78 -9.49
C THR A 233 -28.01 -4.59 -8.62
N GLU A 234 -28.79 -4.24 -7.60
CA GLU A 234 -28.52 -3.04 -6.80
C GLU A 234 -27.26 -3.18 -5.93
N ASP A 235 -26.91 -4.41 -5.53
CA ASP A 235 -25.88 -4.64 -4.50
C ASP A 235 -24.75 -5.59 -4.89
N LEU A 236 -24.68 -6.09 -6.14
CA LEU A 236 -23.58 -6.95 -6.57
C LEU A 236 -22.51 -6.19 -7.35
N PHE A 237 -21.27 -6.61 -7.12
CA PHE A 237 -20.09 -6.03 -7.73
C PHE A 237 -19.18 -7.13 -8.28
N PHE A 238 -18.61 -6.90 -9.45
CA PHE A 238 -17.38 -7.59 -9.83
C PHE A 238 -16.25 -7.07 -8.97
N ILE A 239 -15.38 -7.96 -8.52
CA ILE A 239 -14.22 -7.60 -7.72
C ILE A 239 -12.95 -8.21 -8.32
N ALA A 240 -11.90 -7.39 -8.41
CA ALA A 240 -10.53 -7.84 -8.62
C ALA A 240 -9.66 -7.27 -7.50
N GLU A 241 -8.71 -8.06 -7.01
CA GLU A 241 -7.89 -7.72 -5.86
C GLU A 241 -6.48 -8.27 -6.02
N ALA A 242 -5.49 -7.47 -5.63
CA ALA A 242 -4.14 -7.95 -5.37
C ALA A 242 -3.77 -7.81 -3.90
N ARG A 243 -3.22 -8.90 -3.32
CA ARG A 243 -2.66 -8.93 -1.96
C ARG A 243 -1.16 -9.20 -2.01
N PHE A 244 -0.40 -8.41 -1.26
CA PHE A 244 1.06 -8.50 -1.17
C PHE A 244 1.51 -8.87 0.23
N SER A 245 2.17 -10.01 0.36
CA SER A 245 2.97 -10.37 1.53
C SER A 245 4.47 -10.33 1.21
N ALA A 246 5.31 -10.46 2.24
CA ALA A 246 6.76 -10.41 2.12
C ALA A 246 7.33 -11.28 0.98
N ASN A 247 6.73 -12.45 0.74
CA ASN A 247 7.21 -13.45 -0.22
C ASN A 247 6.15 -13.91 -1.22
N ARG A 248 4.95 -13.32 -1.23
CA ARG A 248 3.85 -13.77 -2.08
C ARG A 248 3.04 -12.58 -2.56
N ALA A 249 2.60 -12.64 -3.81
CA ALA A 249 1.56 -11.77 -4.31
C ALA A 249 0.45 -12.63 -4.92
N VAL A 250 -0.81 -12.26 -4.71
CA VAL A 250 -1.98 -13.05 -5.11
C VAL A 250 -2.99 -12.15 -5.80
N LEU A 251 -3.43 -12.55 -6.99
CA LEU A 251 -4.63 -12.05 -7.65
C LEU A 251 -5.83 -12.83 -7.12
N ARG A 252 -6.91 -12.13 -6.75
CA ARG A 252 -8.21 -12.72 -6.47
C ARG A 252 -9.27 -11.98 -7.26
N PHE A 253 -10.21 -12.71 -7.83
CA PHE A 253 -11.27 -12.11 -8.61
C PHE A 253 -12.57 -12.91 -8.50
N GLY A 254 -13.70 -12.21 -8.59
CA GLY A 254 -15.02 -12.82 -8.58
C GLY A 254 -16.12 -11.83 -8.25
N LEU A 255 -17.04 -12.24 -7.37
CA LEU A 255 -18.20 -11.45 -6.98
C LEU A 255 -18.12 -11.03 -5.51
N ASP A 256 -18.63 -9.84 -5.24
CA ASP A 256 -18.82 -9.25 -3.91
C ASP A 256 -20.25 -8.70 -3.81
N GLY A 257 -20.83 -8.65 -2.61
CA GLY A 257 -22.21 -8.23 -2.45
C GLY A 257 -22.75 -8.20 -1.01
N PRO A 258 -24.08 -8.14 -0.84
CA PRO A 258 -24.71 -7.88 0.46
C PRO A 258 -24.61 -9.06 1.43
N TRP A 259 -24.97 -8.78 2.67
CA TRP A 259 -24.80 -9.65 3.85
C TRP A 259 -25.65 -10.92 3.85
N ASP A 260 -26.49 -11.18 2.85
CA ASP A 260 -27.31 -12.40 2.82
C ASP A 260 -26.60 -13.59 2.15
N GLY A 261 -25.48 -13.37 1.44
CA GLY A 261 -24.59 -14.40 0.87
C GLY A 261 -25.20 -15.33 -0.19
N ILE A 262 -26.53 -15.55 -0.15
CA ILE A 262 -27.30 -16.39 -1.05
C ILE A 262 -27.38 -15.77 -2.44
N HIS A 263 -27.56 -14.46 -2.55
CA HIS A 263 -27.56 -13.78 -3.84
C HIS A 263 -26.18 -13.85 -4.50
N VAL A 264 -25.12 -13.61 -3.72
CA VAL A 264 -23.73 -13.73 -4.20
C VAL A 264 -23.44 -15.17 -4.66
N TRP A 265 -23.89 -16.17 -3.90
CA TRP A 265 -23.70 -17.58 -4.25
C TRP A 265 -24.49 -17.99 -5.50
N LYS A 266 -25.78 -17.64 -5.60
CA LYS A 266 -26.59 -17.90 -6.81
C LYS A 266 -25.97 -17.22 -8.04
N ALA A 267 -25.54 -15.96 -7.90
CA ALA A 267 -24.86 -15.22 -8.94
C ALA A 267 -23.54 -15.89 -9.37
N ALA A 268 -22.69 -16.29 -8.40
CA ALA A 268 -21.43 -16.95 -8.69
C ALA A 268 -21.62 -18.30 -9.40
N ASN A 269 -22.64 -19.08 -9.03
CA ASN A 269 -22.96 -20.34 -9.72
C ASN A 269 -23.47 -20.12 -11.15
N SER A 270 -24.17 -19.01 -11.41
CA SER A 270 -24.64 -18.69 -12.76
C SER A 270 -23.51 -18.46 -13.76
N ILE A 271 -22.31 -18.13 -13.27
CA ILE A 271 -21.07 -17.94 -14.04
C ILE A 271 -19.95 -18.91 -13.61
N ASP A 272 -20.29 -20.05 -12.98
CA ASP A 272 -19.31 -20.98 -12.36
C ASP A 272 -18.17 -21.40 -13.30
N ALA A 273 -18.52 -21.66 -14.57
CA ALA A 273 -17.58 -22.08 -15.60
C ALA A 273 -16.57 -20.97 -15.97
N GLY A 274 -16.98 -19.71 -15.93
CA GLY A 274 -16.12 -18.55 -16.18
C GLY A 274 -15.40 -18.06 -14.93
N LEU A 275 -15.92 -18.31 -13.73
CA LEU A 275 -15.28 -17.86 -12.50
C LEU A 275 -14.11 -18.77 -12.08
N ARG A 276 -13.07 -18.87 -12.94
CA ARG A 276 -11.90 -19.75 -12.80
C ARG A 276 -10.65 -19.15 -13.43
N CYS A 277 -9.48 -19.46 -12.88
CA CYS A 277 -8.20 -18.96 -13.41
C CYS A 277 -7.86 -19.51 -14.80
N ASP A 278 -8.13 -20.78 -15.07
CA ASP A 278 -7.90 -21.38 -16.39
C ASP A 278 -8.84 -20.80 -17.46
N ALA A 279 -10.09 -20.50 -17.11
CA ALA A 279 -11.01 -19.79 -18.00
C ALA A 279 -10.56 -18.34 -18.28
N LEU A 280 -10.07 -17.62 -17.26
CA LEU A 280 -9.45 -16.30 -17.46
C LEU A 280 -8.22 -16.41 -18.39
N LYS A 281 -7.42 -17.46 -18.25
CA LYS A 281 -6.26 -17.70 -19.13
C LYS A 281 -6.67 -17.86 -20.58
N GLU A 282 -7.68 -18.68 -20.86
CA GLU A 282 -8.22 -18.88 -22.21
C GLU A 282 -8.73 -17.56 -22.80
N TYR A 283 -9.41 -16.75 -21.98
CA TYR A 283 -9.86 -15.42 -22.38
C TYR A 283 -8.71 -14.46 -22.71
N VAL A 284 -7.67 -14.40 -21.87
CA VAL A 284 -6.44 -13.62 -22.09
C VAL A 284 -5.75 -14.04 -23.40
N GLU A 285 -5.64 -15.35 -23.65
CA GLU A 285 -5.08 -15.90 -24.89
C GLU A 285 -5.91 -15.49 -26.12
N ALA A 286 -7.24 -15.60 -26.04
CA ALA A 286 -8.15 -15.25 -27.12
C ALA A 286 -8.15 -13.75 -27.46
N LYS A 287 -7.94 -12.87 -26.46
CA LYS A 287 -7.88 -11.41 -26.62
C LYS A 287 -6.47 -10.89 -26.92
N GLY A 288 -5.47 -11.77 -27.00
CA GLY A 288 -4.09 -11.40 -27.32
C GLY A 288 -3.37 -10.63 -26.20
N GLN A 289 -3.77 -10.81 -24.94
CA GLN A 289 -3.26 -10.05 -23.79
C GLN A 289 -2.23 -10.85 -22.95
N LEU A 290 -1.54 -11.81 -23.57
CA LEU A 290 -0.59 -12.68 -22.87
C LEU A 290 0.56 -11.90 -22.20
N GLU A 291 1.05 -10.83 -22.84
CA GLU A 291 2.14 -10.02 -22.29
C GLU A 291 1.73 -9.30 -21.00
N LEU A 292 0.49 -8.80 -20.91
CA LEU A 292 -0.05 -8.16 -19.72
C LEU A 292 -0.09 -9.13 -18.53
N PHE A 293 -0.34 -10.41 -18.78
CA PHE A 293 -0.44 -11.47 -17.78
C PHE A 293 0.83 -12.32 -17.64
N ALA A 294 1.97 -11.91 -18.22
CA ALA A 294 3.20 -12.71 -18.20
C ALA A 294 3.65 -13.08 -16.77
N GLY A 295 3.46 -12.17 -15.82
CA GLY A 295 3.74 -12.38 -14.39
C GLY A 295 2.60 -13.00 -13.58
N VAL A 296 1.52 -13.49 -14.20
CA VAL A 296 0.35 -14.06 -13.50
C VAL A 296 0.22 -15.55 -13.77
N ASN A 297 0.32 -16.36 -12.72
CA ASN A 297 0.14 -17.80 -12.82
C ASN A 297 -1.35 -18.17 -12.79
N LEU A 298 -1.94 -18.26 -13.98
CA LEU A 298 -3.34 -18.63 -14.20
C LEU A 298 -3.55 -20.15 -14.40
N HIS A 299 -2.71 -21.01 -13.80
CA HIS A 299 -2.87 -22.46 -13.92
C HIS A 299 -3.97 -23.01 -13.01
N LYS A 300 -4.70 -24.03 -13.52
CA LYS A 300 -5.84 -24.70 -12.84
C LYS A 300 -7.02 -23.76 -12.61
N SER A 301 -8.07 -24.25 -11.95
CA SER A 301 -9.25 -23.45 -11.65
C SER A 301 -8.99 -22.26 -10.72
N GLY A 302 -7.91 -22.29 -9.92
CA GLY A 302 -7.68 -21.32 -8.85
C GLY A 302 -8.72 -21.39 -7.72
N ARG A 303 -9.49 -22.49 -7.65
CA ARG A 303 -10.60 -22.69 -6.71
C ARG A 303 -10.38 -23.93 -5.84
N PRO A 304 -10.85 -23.93 -4.59
CA PRO A 304 -10.87 -25.14 -3.76
C PRO A 304 -11.97 -26.10 -4.21
N ALA A 305 -11.87 -27.36 -3.78
CA ALA A 305 -12.95 -28.33 -3.99
C ALA A 305 -14.19 -27.96 -3.17
N ALA A 306 -15.38 -28.09 -3.77
CA ALA A 306 -16.64 -27.95 -3.07
C ALA A 306 -16.79 -29.04 -1.99
N LYS A 307 -17.41 -28.70 -0.86
CA LYS A 307 -17.61 -29.61 0.27
C LYS A 307 -18.91 -29.31 1.00
N GLY A 308 -19.76 -30.32 1.09
CA GLY A 308 -21.07 -30.23 1.76
C GLY A 308 -22.10 -29.46 0.93
N ASP A 309 -23.29 -29.28 1.52
CA ASP A 309 -24.42 -28.58 0.89
C ASP A 309 -24.44 -27.12 1.34
N TRP A 310 -23.87 -26.25 0.52
CA TRP A 310 -23.74 -24.82 0.83
C TRP A 310 -25.08 -24.08 0.74
N GLU A 311 -25.95 -24.48 -0.19
CA GLU A 311 -27.25 -23.88 -0.38
C GLU A 311 -28.14 -24.13 0.83
N ALA A 312 -28.20 -25.38 1.30
CA ALA A 312 -28.92 -25.73 2.52
C ALA A 312 -28.38 -24.97 3.75
N ALA A 313 -27.05 -24.79 3.83
CA ALA A 313 -26.43 -24.03 4.91
C ALA A 313 -26.80 -22.55 4.86
N LEU A 314 -26.77 -21.91 3.68
CA LEU A 314 -27.20 -20.51 3.52
C LEU A 314 -28.69 -20.33 3.85
N ASN A 315 -29.55 -21.22 3.36
CA ASN A 315 -31.00 -21.15 3.60
C ASN A 315 -31.39 -21.36 5.08
N SER A 316 -30.54 -22.02 5.86
CA SER A 316 -30.74 -22.24 7.30
C SER A 316 -30.01 -21.24 8.18
N TRP A 317 -29.23 -20.31 7.61
CA TRP A 317 -28.50 -19.32 8.37
C TRP A 317 -29.37 -18.11 8.68
N ASP A 318 -29.62 -17.87 9.97
CA ASP A 318 -30.42 -16.75 10.44
C ASP A 318 -29.60 -15.45 10.67
N GLY A 319 -28.30 -15.49 10.36
CA GLY A 319 -27.37 -14.37 10.56
C GLY A 319 -26.99 -14.11 12.03
N THR A 320 -27.52 -14.87 12.99
CA THR A 320 -27.27 -14.67 14.43
C THR A 320 -26.12 -15.51 14.97
N SER A 321 -25.86 -16.66 14.36
CA SER A 321 -24.74 -17.53 14.71
C SER A 321 -23.42 -17.03 14.10
N ARG A 322 -22.29 -17.34 14.75
CA ARG A 322 -20.98 -17.05 14.18
C ARG A 322 -20.80 -17.83 12.88
N PHE A 323 -20.24 -17.17 11.87
CA PHE A 323 -20.04 -17.76 10.55
C PHE A 323 -19.22 -19.06 10.63
N GLU A 324 -18.18 -19.10 11.46
CA GLU A 324 -17.32 -20.27 11.63
C GLU A 324 -18.07 -21.47 12.23
N ASP A 325 -19.05 -21.22 13.10
CA ASP A 325 -19.83 -22.28 13.75
C ASP A 325 -20.86 -22.87 12.76
N HIS A 326 -21.47 -22.02 11.93
CA HIS A 326 -22.51 -22.43 10.98
C HIS A 326 -21.95 -23.04 9.69
N PHE A 327 -20.90 -22.43 9.14
CA PHE A 327 -20.29 -22.85 7.87
C PHE A 327 -18.98 -23.63 8.06
N GLY A 328 -18.64 -23.93 9.32
CA GLY A 328 -17.46 -24.70 9.69
C GLY A 328 -17.39 -26.04 8.97
N GLY A 329 -16.37 -26.22 8.14
CA GLY A 329 -16.15 -27.47 7.41
C GLY A 329 -16.88 -27.59 6.07
N LEU A 330 -17.68 -26.60 5.66
CA LEU A 330 -18.27 -26.49 4.34
C LEU A 330 -17.38 -25.69 3.38
N ASN A 331 -17.56 -25.87 2.07
CA ASN A 331 -16.89 -25.09 1.03
C ASN A 331 -17.79 -24.92 -0.19
N PRO A 332 -18.12 -23.68 -0.62
CA PRO A 332 -18.94 -23.45 -1.81
C PRO A 332 -18.21 -23.77 -3.13
N GLY A 333 -16.97 -24.24 -3.06
CA GLY A 333 -16.12 -24.44 -4.25
C GLY A 333 -15.42 -23.15 -4.69
N PHE A 334 -15.37 -22.13 -3.83
CA PHE A 334 -14.70 -20.84 -4.10
C PHE A 334 -13.81 -20.45 -2.92
N ASN A 335 -12.76 -19.66 -3.19
CA ASN A 335 -12.09 -18.93 -2.11
C ASN A 335 -13.05 -17.88 -1.58
N ARG A 336 -12.99 -17.62 -0.27
CA ARG A 336 -13.96 -16.73 0.37
C ARG A 336 -13.36 -15.91 1.51
N ASP A 337 -13.93 -14.73 1.70
CA ASP A 337 -13.78 -13.89 2.88
C ASP A 337 -15.19 -13.79 3.50
N LYS A 338 -15.53 -14.75 4.37
CA LYS A 338 -16.91 -15.00 4.87
C LYS A 338 -17.89 -15.43 3.76
N ALA A 339 -19.19 -15.11 3.85
CA ALA A 339 -20.24 -15.58 2.93
C ALA A 339 -20.43 -14.67 1.69
N PHE A 340 -19.86 -13.47 1.71
CA PHE A 340 -20.29 -12.36 0.82
C PHE A 340 -19.39 -12.17 -0.39
N ARG A 341 -18.30 -12.95 -0.44
CA ARG A 341 -17.26 -12.81 -1.45
C ARG A 341 -16.81 -14.18 -1.93
N LEU A 342 -17.01 -14.47 -3.22
CA LEU A 342 -16.70 -15.75 -3.84
C LEU A 342 -15.73 -15.54 -5.02
N GLN A 343 -14.58 -16.21 -4.96
CA GLN A 343 -13.46 -15.87 -5.82
C GLN A 343 -12.64 -17.07 -6.31
N ALA A 344 -12.03 -16.89 -7.48
CA ALA A 344 -10.84 -17.62 -7.89
C ALA A 344 -9.57 -16.89 -7.44
N SER A 345 -8.45 -17.60 -7.32
CA SER A 345 -7.16 -17.01 -6.93
C SER A 345 -6.00 -17.52 -7.78
N ALA A 346 -5.14 -16.60 -8.22
CA ALA A 346 -3.90 -16.86 -8.93
C ALA A 346 -2.72 -16.22 -8.18
N SER A 347 -1.50 -16.72 -8.39
CA SER A 347 -0.29 -16.09 -7.84
C SER A 347 0.36 -15.16 -8.84
N PHE A 348 0.92 -14.05 -8.37
CA PHE A 348 1.82 -13.21 -9.15
C PHE A 348 3.27 -13.65 -8.97
N ASP A 349 4.04 -13.64 -10.06
CA ASP A 349 5.49 -13.60 -10.04
C ASP A 349 5.95 -12.15 -9.91
N ARG A 350 6.55 -11.84 -8.75
CA ARG A 350 7.02 -10.49 -8.43
C ARG A 350 8.23 -10.06 -9.26
N GLU A 351 8.94 -10.99 -9.89
CA GLU A 351 10.07 -10.68 -10.77
C GLU A 351 9.63 -10.24 -12.17
N GLN A 352 8.39 -10.52 -12.54
CA GLN A 352 7.82 -10.23 -13.86
C GLN A 352 6.64 -9.24 -13.79
N THR A 353 6.27 -8.78 -12.60
CA THR A 353 5.13 -7.90 -12.39
C THR A 353 5.56 -6.61 -11.72
N ASN A 354 5.02 -5.50 -12.21
CA ASN A 354 5.12 -4.17 -11.60
C ASN A 354 3.73 -3.52 -11.46
N ALA A 355 3.68 -2.28 -10.99
CA ALA A 355 2.41 -1.58 -10.75
C ALA A 355 1.68 -1.25 -12.06
N SER A 356 2.42 -0.90 -13.12
CA SER A 356 1.86 -0.65 -14.45
C SER A 356 1.14 -1.89 -15.00
N SER A 357 1.79 -3.05 -15.02
CA SER A 357 1.17 -4.30 -15.46
C SER A 357 0.01 -4.71 -14.56
N LEU A 358 0.12 -4.48 -13.25
CA LEU A 358 -0.93 -4.84 -12.30
C LEU A 358 -2.23 -4.06 -12.51
N ILE A 359 -2.12 -2.75 -12.80
CA ILE A 359 -3.29 -1.92 -13.12
C ILE A 359 -4.05 -2.55 -14.29
N GLY A 360 -3.36 -2.82 -15.40
CA GLY A 360 -3.99 -3.45 -16.56
C GLY A 360 -4.52 -4.86 -16.26
N VAL A 361 -3.83 -5.68 -15.45
CA VAL A 361 -4.33 -6.99 -15.03
C VAL A 361 -5.65 -6.87 -14.27
N LEU A 362 -5.76 -5.93 -13.32
CA LEU A 362 -6.98 -5.73 -12.54
C LEU A 362 -8.13 -5.21 -13.42
N GLU A 363 -7.86 -4.24 -14.30
CA GLU A 363 -8.84 -3.71 -15.28
C GLU A 363 -9.36 -4.82 -16.21
N PHE A 364 -8.44 -5.55 -16.84
CA PHE A 364 -8.77 -6.60 -17.78
C PHE A 364 -9.50 -7.77 -17.09
N THR A 365 -9.21 -8.02 -15.82
CA THR A 365 -9.94 -9.03 -15.03
C THR A 365 -11.37 -8.57 -14.74
N LEU A 366 -11.63 -7.28 -14.50
CA LEU A 366 -12.99 -6.76 -14.35
C LEU A 366 -13.77 -6.81 -15.68
N GLU A 367 -13.13 -6.46 -16.79
CA GLU A 367 -13.71 -6.61 -18.15
C GLU A 367 -14.10 -8.07 -18.42
N TYR A 368 -13.20 -9.00 -18.11
CA TYR A 368 -13.48 -10.43 -18.22
C TYR A 368 -14.73 -10.85 -17.42
N LEU A 369 -14.83 -10.40 -16.17
CA LEU A 369 -15.95 -10.72 -15.30
C LEU A 369 -17.28 -10.16 -15.85
N GLN A 370 -17.25 -8.96 -16.43
CA GLN A 370 -18.39 -8.36 -17.12
C GLN A 370 -18.80 -9.18 -18.34
N GLU A 371 -17.85 -9.57 -19.21
CA GLU A 371 -18.17 -10.34 -20.42
C GLU A 371 -18.75 -11.72 -20.12
N ILE A 372 -18.20 -12.45 -19.13
CA ILE A 372 -18.78 -13.74 -18.74
C ILE A 372 -20.17 -13.57 -18.14
N TRP A 373 -20.42 -12.48 -17.41
CA TRP A 373 -21.73 -12.15 -16.86
C TRP A 373 -22.74 -11.86 -17.98
N ASP A 374 -22.37 -11.08 -18.98
CA ASP A 374 -23.25 -10.74 -20.09
C ASP A 374 -23.55 -11.95 -21.00
N SER A 375 -22.60 -12.89 -21.08
CA SER A 375 -22.77 -14.15 -21.83
C SER A 375 -23.60 -15.22 -21.10
N ARG A 376 -23.93 -15.01 -19.82
CA ARG A 376 -24.66 -16.00 -19.03
C ARG A 376 -26.02 -16.25 -19.65
N THR A 377 -26.41 -17.51 -19.80
CA THR A 377 -27.73 -17.84 -20.36
C THR A 377 -28.81 -17.36 -19.38
N PRO A 378 -29.77 -16.49 -19.79
CA PRO A 378 -30.79 -15.94 -18.88
C PRO A 378 -31.78 -16.98 -18.28
N GLY A 379 -31.54 -18.28 -18.44
CA GLY A 379 -32.52 -19.34 -18.29
C GLY A 379 -32.73 -19.92 -16.90
N ASN A 380 -31.92 -19.59 -15.88
CA ASN A 380 -32.04 -20.18 -14.53
C ASN A 380 -32.16 -19.17 -13.37
N ALA A 381 -32.10 -17.86 -13.63
CA ALA A 381 -32.01 -16.84 -12.59
C ALA A 381 -33.09 -15.73 -12.68
N GLY A 382 -33.78 -15.63 -13.81
CA GLY A 382 -34.59 -14.45 -14.16
C GLY A 382 -35.89 -14.22 -13.39
N SER A 383 -36.31 -15.14 -12.51
CA SER A 383 -37.51 -14.95 -11.67
C SER A 383 -37.24 -14.86 -10.18
N GLU A 384 -35.98 -15.02 -9.71
CA GLU A 384 -35.66 -15.05 -8.27
C GLU A 384 -34.55 -14.08 -7.82
N ILE A 385 -33.88 -13.36 -8.72
CA ILE A 385 -32.81 -12.40 -8.36
C ILE A 385 -33.28 -10.94 -8.51
N ARG A 386 -34.61 -10.69 -8.52
CA ARG A 386 -35.19 -9.35 -8.47
C ARG A 386 -35.96 -9.12 -7.18
#